data_AF-A0A4Q1RMV1-F1
#
_entry.id   AF-A0A4Q1RMV1-F1
#
_cell.length_a   1.000
_cell.length_b   1.000
_cell.length_c   1.000
_cell.angle_alpha   90.00
_cell.angle_beta   90.00
_cell.angle_gamma   90.00
#
_symmetry.space_group_name_H-M   'P 1'
#
loop_
_entity.id
_entity.type
_entity.pdbx_description
1 polymer ?
#
loop_
_entity_poly.entity_id
_entity_poly.type
_entity_poly.pdbx_seq_one_letter_code
_entity_poly.pdbx_strand_id
1 'polypeptide(L)'
;MDYQLTLTTTGQPPAYRTVTGDTPAELAAAIHRHARGLLAGQVDIHLDQETLTGTIRRAGADAGTFALAPAEEDQPAVIESTAPDHVAHGYTMRDLDRAARAACTADRSLSSNITLRYDLAWSAIAEHLVITDQPPTWYELVRVGWQAIYQDVKAVRRLYGVDPTGRSGEVASAPRFVAYWTHVSTDAAGEGIVERIAVHQVLATLPEHQRQAVVALATQDDYQKAADSLGIKYGALTARIRHGRHAFRALWFSPETSPPTKGTDRRVASRAGVPDHCPQGHEYTPENTIRRPSSRGRRCRTCEQIRDAARNRAAKAAA
;
A
#
# COMPACT_ATOMS: atom_id res chain seq x y z
N MET A 1 7.74 35.77 -23.34
CA MET A 1 6.63 35.57 -24.28
C MET A 1 6.29 34.09 -24.30
N ASP A 2 5.02 33.73 -24.51
CA ASP A 2 4.59 32.33 -24.57
C ASP A 2 4.56 31.83 -26.01
N TYR A 3 5.10 30.63 -26.22
CA TYR A 3 5.18 29.96 -27.51
C TYR A 3 4.56 28.57 -27.42
N GLN A 4 3.84 28.18 -28.46
CA GLN A 4 3.41 26.81 -28.65
C GLN A 4 4.51 26.01 -29.35
N LEU A 5 5.14 25.13 -28.59
CA LEU A 5 6.19 24.22 -29.05
C LEU A 5 5.55 22.93 -29.59
N THR A 6 5.82 22.65 -30.86
CA THR A 6 5.50 21.36 -31.49
C THR A 6 6.79 20.55 -31.64
N LEU A 7 6.89 19.40 -30.98
CA LEU A 7 8.02 18.47 -31.06
C LEU A 7 7.65 17.26 -31.91
N THR A 8 8.41 17.00 -32.97
CA THR A 8 8.21 15.85 -33.86
C THR A 8 9.43 14.93 -33.78
N THR A 9 9.28 13.76 -33.17
CA THR A 9 10.31 12.74 -33.06
C THR A 9 10.04 11.58 -34.01
N THR A 10 11.09 10.95 -34.53
CA THR A 10 10.96 9.87 -35.51
C THR A 10 10.16 8.70 -34.91
N GLY A 11 9.02 8.37 -35.51
CA GLY A 11 8.18 7.24 -35.10
C GLY A 11 7.20 7.51 -33.96
N GLN A 12 7.01 8.78 -33.55
CA GLN A 12 6.00 9.16 -32.56
C GLN A 12 5.10 10.29 -33.08
N PRO A 13 3.84 10.39 -32.60
CA PRO A 13 2.98 11.52 -32.91
C PRO A 13 3.57 12.83 -32.34
N PRO A 14 3.29 13.99 -32.97
CA PRO A 14 3.76 15.29 -32.49
C PRO A 14 3.28 15.58 -31.06
N ALA A 15 4.18 16.12 -30.24
CA ALA A 15 3.86 16.56 -28.88
C ALA A 15 3.78 18.09 -28.80
N TYR A 16 2.66 18.59 -28.29
CA TYR A 16 2.42 20.02 -28.10
C TYR A 16 2.69 20.43 -26.66
N ARG A 17 3.46 21.51 -26.46
CA ARG A 17 3.79 22.07 -25.14
C ARG A 17 3.80 23.59 -25.21
N THR A 18 3.57 24.24 -24.08
CA THR A 18 3.77 25.69 -23.95
C THR A 18 5.15 25.95 -23.35
N VAL A 19 5.91 26.85 -23.95
CA VAL A 19 7.21 27.30 -23.44
C VAL A 19 7.24 28.81 -23.33
N THR A 20 7.84 29.30 -22.25
CA THR A 20 7.98 30.74 -21.99
C THR A 20 9.46 31.11 -22.07
N GLY A 21 9.77 32.18 -22.80
CA GLY A 21 11.10 32.76 -22.88
C GLY A 21 11.06 34.12 -23.58
N ASP A 22 11.98 35.00 -23.22
CA ASP A 22 12.13 36.32 -23.83
C ASP A 22 13.40 36.42 -24.69
N THR A 23 14.34 35.49 -24.51
CA THR A 23 15.57 35.40 -25.30
C THR A 23 15.70 34.06 -26.02
N PRO A 24 16.42 34.00 -27.17
CA PRO A 24 16.69 32.74 -27.85
C PRO A 24 17.37 31.68 -26.97
N ALA A 25 18.22 32.11 -26.03
CA ALA A 25 18.89 31.22 -25.08
C ALA A 25 17.90 30.57 -24.09
N GLU A 26 16.93 31.34 -23.61
CA GLU A 26 15.86 30.83 -22.73
C GLU A 26 14.93 29.86 -23.46
N LEU A 27 14.55 30.19 -24.70
CA LEU A 27 13.74 29.31 -25.55
C LEU A 27 14.47 27.99 -25.83
N ALA A 28 15.75 28.05 -26.21
CA ALA A 28 16.56 26.86 -26.43
C ALA A 28 16.68 26.01 -25.14
N ALA A 29 16.87 26.64 -23.98
CA ALA A 29 16.91 25.94 -22.69
C ALA A 29 15.57 25.30 -22.32
N ALA A 30 14.44 25.96 -22.62
CA ALA A 30 13.10 25.41 -22.41
C ALA A 30 12.83 24.20 -23.31
N ILE A 31 13.11 24.31 -24.61
CA ILE A 31 13.01 23.21 -25.57
C ILE A 31 13.90 22.03 -25.12
N HIS A 32 15.11 22.30 -24.65
CA HIS A 32 16.04 21.28 -24.14
C HIS A 32 15.47 20.49 -22.97
N ARG A 33 14.81 21.15 -22.01
CA ARG A 33 14.16 20.46 -20.89
C ARG A 33 13.04 19.53 -21.39
N HIS A 34 12.22 19.98 -22.33
CA HIS A 34 11.12 19.17 -22.86
C HIS A 34 11.61 18.00 -23.73
N ALA A 35 12.57 18.24 -24.62
CA ALA A 35 13.15 17.22 -25.48
C ALA A 35 13.86 16.12 -24.69
N ARG A 36 14.60 16.49 -23.63
CA ARG A 36 15.26 15.53 -22.73
C ARG A 36 14.26 14.60 -22.03
N GLY A 37 13.09 15.12 -21.66
CA GLY A 37 12.02 14.32 -21.06
C GLY A 37 11.42 13.28 -22.01
N LEU A 38 11.36 13.58 -23.31
CA LEU A 38 10.80 12.66 -24.32
C LEU A 38 11.82 11.62 -24.82
N LEU A 39 13.07 12.04 -25.07
CA LEU A 39 14.05 11.21 -25.77
C LEU A 39 15.04 10.47 -24.85
N ALA A 40 14.99 10.72 -23.54
CA ALA A 40 15.84 10.12 -22.50
C ALA A 40 17.35 10.09 -22.85
N GLY A 41 18.10 11.11 -22.42
CA GLY A 41 19.56 11.15 -22.59
C GLY A 41 20.10 12.56 -22.79
N GLN A 42 21.34 12.67 -23.25
CA GLN A 42 21.92 13.94 -23.70
C GLN A 42 21.38 14.25 -25.10
N VAL A 43 20.89 15.47 -25.27
CA VAL A 43 20.24 15.95 -26.49
C VAL A 43 20.85 17.29 -26.84
N ASP A 44 21.24 17.47 -28.09
CA ASP A 44 21.76 18.73 -28.60
C ASP A 44 20.66 19.39 -29.45
N ILE A 45 20.45 20.69 -29.26
CA ILE A 45 19.41 21.46 -29.96
C ILE A 45 20.05 22.55 -30.77
N HIS A 46 19.64 22.65 -32.02
CA HIS A 46 19.97 23.75 -32.90
C HIS A 46 18.69 24.53 -33.22
N LEU A 47 18.61 25.77 -32.74
CA LEU A 47 17.50 26.70 -32.98
C LEU A 47 17.90 27.72 -34.04
N ASP A 48 17.15 27.77 -35.13
CA ASP A 48 17.20 28.88 -36.09
C ASP A 48 16.35 30.03 -35.57
N GLN A 49 16.98 31.18 -35.35
CA GLN A 49 16.34 32.35 -34.74
C GLN A 49 15.40 33.08 -35.69
N GLU A 50 15.62 32.98 -37.01
CA GLU A 50 14.80 33.69 -37.99
C GLU A 50 13.48 32.97 -38.23
N THR A 51 13.51 31.64 -38.25
CA THR A 51 12.33 30.80 -38.54
C THR A 51 11.67 30.24 -37.28
N LEU A 52 12.32 30.35 -36.11
CA LEU A 52 11.88 29.74 -34.86
C LEU A 52 11.65 28.21 -34.97
N THR A 53 12.37 27.57 -35.89
CA THR A 53 12.38 26.13 -36.08
C THR A 53 13.76 25.55 -35.77
N GLY A 54 13.85 24.23 -35.61
CA GLY A 54 15.14 23.63 -35.35
C GLY A 54 15.15 22.10 -35.35
N THR A 55 16.35 21.56 -35.16
CA THR A 55 16.61 20.12 -35.13
C THR A 55 17.05 19.67 -33.75
N ILE A 56 16.69 18.42 -33.42
CA ILE A 56 17.03 17.75 -32.18
C ILE A 56 17.96 16.60 -32.52
N ARG A 57 19.16 16.60 -31.96
CA ARG A 57 20.16 15.55 -32.14
C ARG A 57 20.37 14.77 -30.85
N ARG A 58 20.55 13.46 -30.98
CA ARG A 58 20.90 12.56 -29.87
C ARG A 58 22.11 11.74 -30.28
N ALA A 59 23.18 11.84 -29.51
CA ALA A 59 24.45 11.15 -29.79
C ALA A 59 24.95 11.37 -31.24
N GLY A 60 24.78 12.58 -31.78
CA GLY A 60 25.20 12.94 -33.14
C GLY A 60 24.25 12.52 -34.27
N ALA A 61 23.16 11.79 -33.98
CA ALA A 61 22.13 11.43 -34.96
C ALA A 61 20.90 12.34 -34.86
N ASP A 62 20.24 12.62 -35.99
CA ASP A 62 19.01 13.40 -36.03
C ASP A 62 17.85 12.60 -35.41
N ALA A 63 17.32 13.11 -34.30
CA ALA A 63 16.29 12.47 -33.48
C ALA A 63 14.89 13.07 -33.68
N GLY A 64 14.81 14.28 -34.23
CA GLY A 64 13.55 14.95 -34.52
C GLY A 64 13.72 16.42 -34.91
N THR A 65 12.58 17.08 -35.14
CA THR A 65 12.50 18.52 -35.41
C THR A 65 11.51 19.17 -34.45
N PHE A 66 11.60 20.50 -34.36
CA PHE A 66 10.64 21.28 -33.59
C PHE A 66 10.32 22.59 -34.29
N ALA A 67 9.14 23.11 -34.00
CA ALA A 67 8.70 24.44 -34.42
C ALA A 67 8.09 25.16 -33.23
N LEU A 68 8.46 26.42 -33.04
CA LEU A 68 7.78 27.34 -32.14
C LEU A 68 6.86 28.22 -32.98
N ALA A 69 5.56 28.14 -32.72
CA ALA A 69 4.66 29.21 -33.08
C ALA A 69 4.63 30.17 -31.88
N PRO A 70 4.66 31.51 -32.07
CA PRO A 70 4.16 32.39 -31.02
C PRO A 70 2.79 31.84 -30.65
N ALA A 71 2.53 31.64 -29.35
CA ALA A 71 1.17 31.30 -28.96
C ALA A 71 0.35 32.45 -29.53
N GLU A 72 -0.43 32.19 -30.58
CA GLU A 72 -1.47 33.12 -30.98
C GLU A 72 -2.14 33.44 -29.64
N GLU A 73 -2.25 34.73 -29.33
CA GLU A 73 -3.15 35.16 -28.28
C GLU A 73 -4.51 34.65 -28.74
N ASP A 74 -4.78 33.40 -28.40
CA ASP A 74 -6.08 32.81 -28.26
C ASP A 74 -6.64 33.68 -27.15
N GLN A 75 -7.13 34.86 -27.56
CA GLN A 75 -8.03 35.66 -26.77
C GLN A 75 -9.01 34.62 -26.30
N PRO A 76 -8.96 34.24 -25.01
CA PRO A 76 -9.74 33.11 -24.52
C PRO A 76 -11.13 33.41 -25.00
N ALA A 77 -11.67 32.54 -25.88
CA ALA A 77 -12.90 32.81 -26.60
C ALA A 77 -13.80 33.56 -25.64
N VAL A 78 -13.99 34.86 -25.88
CA VAL A 78 -14.81 35.68 -25.00
C VAL A 78 -16.20 35.14 -25.27
N ILE A 79 -16.54 34.10 -24.53
CA ILE A 79 -17.91 33.79 -24.21
C ILE A 79 -18.30 35.08 -23.50
N GLU A 80 -18.87 36.02 -24.25
CA GLU A 80 -19.66 37.11 -23.71
C GLU A 80 -20.81 36.43 -22.97
N SER A 81 -20.48 35.94 -21.77
CA SER A 81 -21.42 35.51 -20.76
C SER A 81 -22.11 36.78 -20.34
N THR A 82 -23.17 37.10 -21.06
CA THR A 82 -24.17 38.10 -20.70
C THR A 82 -24.99 37.69 -19.47
N ALA A 83 -24.70 36.52 -18.89
CA ALA A 83 -25.16 36.20 -17.54
C ALA A 83 -24.49 37.20 -16.59
N PRO A 84 -25.26 37.91 -15.76
CA PRO A 84 -24.68 38.85 -14.81
C PRO A 84 -23.66 38.10 -13.97
N ASP A 85 -22.42 38.59 -13.92
CA ASP A 85 -21.32 38.09 -13.06
C ASP A 85 -21.69 38.09 -11.55
N HIS A 86 -22.90 38.55 -11.22
CA HIS A 86 -23.51 38.59 -9.92
C HIS A 86 -24.03 37.23 -9.48
N VAL A 87 -23.63 36.83 -8.27
CA VAL A 87 -24.07 35.60 -7.62
C VAL A 87 -25.28 35.89 -6.73
N ALA A 88 -25.07 36.63 -5.64
CA ALA A 88 -26.11 37.04 -4.70
C ALA A 88 -25.64 38.28 -3.93
N HIS A 89 -26.59 39.07 -3.41
CA HIS A 89 -26.30 40.23 -2.55
C HIS A 89 -25.31 41.27 -3.12
N GLY A 90 -25.24 41.37 -4.45
CA GLY A 90 -24.31 42.26 -5.14
C GLY A 90 -22.88 41.74 -5.28
N TYR A 91 -22.56 40.55 -4.74
CA TYR A 91 -21.26 39.91 -4.93
C TYR A 91 -21.14 39.29 -6.32
N THR A 92 -19.93 39.35 -6.88
CA THR A 92 -19.59 38.71 -8.15
C THR A 92 -18.84 37.40 -7.97
N MET A 93 -18.80 36.54 -8.99
CA MET A 93 -17.96 35.33 -8.99
C MET A 93 -16.49 35.64 -8.65
N ARG A 94 -15.99 36.77 -9.13
CA ARG A 94 -14.63 37.26 -8.82
C ARG A 94 -14.44 37.63 -7.34
N ASP A 95 -15.49 38.07 -6.67
CA ASP A 95 -15.44 38.35 -5.24
C ASP A 95 -15.41 37.05 -4.43
N LEU A 96 -16.18 36.02 -4.84
CA LEU A 96 -16.13 34.69 -4.24
C LEU A 96 -14.72 34.09 -4.36
N ASP A 97 -14.13 34.13 -5.55
CA ASP A 97 -12.77 33.63 -5.78
C ASP A 97 -11.74 34.35 -4.89
N ARG A 98 -11.86 35.67 -4.77
CA ARG A 98 -10.97 36.47 -3.91
C ARG A 98 -11.18 36.15 -2.43
N ALA A 99 -12.43 35.90 -1.99
CA ALA A 99 -12.74 35.54 -0.62
C ALA A 99 -12.22 34.13 -0.27
N ALA A 100 -12.39 33.17 -1.19
CA ALA A 100 -11.87 31.81 -1.06
C ALA A 100 -10.34 31.81 -0.97
N ARG A 101 -9.65 32.57 -1.83
CA ARG A 101 -8.18 32.74 -1.75
C ARG A 101 -7.75 33.39 -0.44
N ALA A 102 -8.46 34.41 0.03
CA ALA A 102 -8.18 35.03 1.32
C ALA A 102 -8.37 34.05 2.49
N ALA A 103 -9.39 33.20 2.45
CA ALA A 103 -9.60 32.12 3.42
C ALA A 103 -8.45 31.10 3.39
N CYS A 104 -7.98 30.72 2.20
CA CYS A 104 -6.79 29.88 2.02
C CYS A 104 -5.50 30.55 2.54
N THR A 105 -5.36 31.87 2.43
CA THR A 105 -4.21 32.57 3.04
C THR A 105 -4.32 32.64 4.57
N ALA A 106 -5.54 32.76 5.10
CA ALA A 106 -5.79 32.85 6.53
C ALA A 106 -5.55 31.53 7.29
N ASP A 107 -5.84 30.38 6.68
CA ASP A 107 -5.55 29.09 7.32
C ASP A 107 -4.06 28.73 7.29
N ARG A 108 -3.51 28.51 8.49
CA ARG A 108 -2.10 28.19 8.78
C ARG A 108 -1.86 26.70 9.05
N SER A 109 -2.89 25.86 8.97
CA SER A 109 -2.79 24.44 9.31
C SER A 109 -1.88 23.65 8.36
N LEU A 110 -1.71 24.13 7.11
CA LEU A 110 -0.91 23.53 6.03
C LEU A 110 -1.19 22.04 5.77
N SER A 111 -2.28 21.49 6.31
CA SER A 111 -2.52 20.04 6.35
C SER A 111 -3.23 19.47 5.12
N SER A 112 -3.65 20.30 4.17
CA SER A 112 -4.36 19.89 2.96
C SER A 112 -3.85 20.63 1.71
N ASN A 113 -4.03 20.01 0.55
CA ASN A 113 -3.67 20.59 -0.75
C ASN A 113 -4.43 21.91 -0.96
N ILE A 114 -3.74 22.95 -1.45
CA ILE A 114 -4.30 24.28 -1.71
C ILE A 114 -5.54 24.26 -2.61
N THR A 115 -5.61 23.34 -3.57
CA THR A 115 -6.78 23.19 -4.46
C THR A 115 -8.01 22.76 -3.66
N LEU A 116 -7.90 21.72 -2.84
CA LEU A 116 -9.01 21.25 -2.00
C LEU A 116 -9.48 22.34 -1.02
N ARG A 117 -8.54 23.09 -0.44
CA ARG A 117 -8.86 24.20 0.47
C ARG A 117 -9.64 25.29 -0.24
N TYR A 118 -9.24 25.62 -1.46
CA TYR A 118 -9.95 26.57 -2.30
C TYR A 118 -11.37 26.09 -2.60
N ASP A 119 -11.52 24.84 -3.04
CA ASP A 119 -12.82 24.27 -3.39
C ASP A 119 -13.77 24.27 -2.18
N LEU A 120 -13.29 23.83 -1.01
CA LEU A 120 -14.06 23.84 0.24
C LEU A 120 -14.47 25.26 0.65
N ALA A 121 -13.54 26.22 0.61
CA ALA A 121 -13.84 27.59 0.97
C ALA A 121 -14.82 28.23 -0.02
N TRP A 122 -14.62 28.01 -1.31
CA TRP A 122 -15.48 28.53 -2.37
C TRP A 122 -16.90 28.00 -2.24
N SER A 123 -17.08 26.68 -2.12
CA SER A 123 -18.39 26.06 -1.95
C SER A 123 -19.11 26.56 -0.71
N ALA A 124 -18.43 26.63 0.44
CA ALA A 124 -19.03 27.13 1.67
C ALA A 124 -19.45 28.60 1.59
N ILE A 125 -18.65 29.44 0.91
CA ILE A 125 -18.99 30.85 0.66
C ILE A 125 -20.22 30.96 -0.24
N ALA A 126 -20.28 30.18 -1.32
CA ALA A 126 -21.40 30.18 -2.25
C ALA A 126 -22.70 29.72 -1.56
N GLU A 127 -22.65 28.65 -0.76
CA GLU A 127 -23.80 28.18 0.02
C GLU A 127 -24.28 29.23 1.03
N HIS A 128 -23.36 29.87 1.75
CA HIS A 128 -23.70 30.92 2.71
C HIS A 128 -24.37 32.12 2.05
N LEU A 129 -23.92 32.51 0.86
CA LEU A 129 -24.53 33.57 0.07
C LEU A 129 -25.94 33.24 -0.42
N VAL A 130 -26.27 31.96 -0.63
CA VAL A 130 -27.63 31.55 -1.04
C VAL A 130 -28.58 31.45 0.16
N ILE A 131 -28.06 31.07 1.33
CA ILE A 131 -28.87 30.82 2.53
C ILE A 131 -29.17 32.11 3.31
N THR A 132 -28.32 33.13 3.20
CA THR A 132 -28.46 34.34 4.02
C THR A 132 -29.44 35.34 3.40
N ASP A 133 -30.38 35.89 4.18
CA ASP A 133 -31.35 36.86 3.66
C ASP A 133 -30.76 38.28 3.46
N GLN A 134 -29.72 38.62 4.21
CA GLN A 134 -29.06 39.93 4.22
C GLN A 134 -27.67 39.85 3.59
N PRO A 135 -27.17 40.94 2.96
CA PRO A 135 -25.84 40.95 2.36
C PRO A 135 -24.76 40.71 3.43
N PRO A 136 -24.04 39.56 3.40
CA PRO A 136 -22.99 39.30 4.38
C PRO A 136 -21.81 40.24 4.14
N THR A 137 -21.01 40.49 5.17
CA THR A 137 -19.80 41.30 5.02
C THR A 137 -18.67 40.51 4.38
N TRP A 138 -17.71 41.18 3.74
CA TRP A 138 -16.51 40.53 3.19
C TRP A 138 -15.78 39.65 4.22
N TYR A 139 -15.60 40.17 5.44
CA TYR A 139 -14.94 39.44 6.53
C TYR A 139 -15.70 38.18 6.92
N GLU A 140 -17.02 38.22 6.88
CA GLU A 140 -17.87 37.07 7.16
C GLU A 140 -17.69 35.98 6.11
N LEU A 141 -17.67 36.31 4.82
CA LEU A 141 -17.42 35.35 3.75
C LEU A 141 -16.05 34.66 3.91
N VAL A 142 -15.00 35.45 4.14
CA VAL A 142 -13.65 34.90 4.40
C VAL A 142 -13.65 33.98 5.62
N ARG A 143 -14.36 34.36 6.70
CA ARG A 143 -14.47 33.55 7.92
C ARG A 143 -15.22 32.23 7.66
N VAL A 144 -16.31 32.24 6.89
CA VAL A 144 -17.07 31.03 6.53
C VAL A 144 -16.19 30.06 5.74
N GLY A 145 -15.51 30.56 4.70
CA GLY A 145 -14.59 29.72 3.92
C GLY A 145 -13.45 29.16 4.77
N TRP A 146 -12.89 29.96 5.67
CA TRP A 146 -11.85 29.51 6.61
C TRP A 146 -12.36 28.43 7.58
N GLN A 147 -13.58 28.58 8.11
CA GLN A 147 -14.20 27.60 8.99
C GLN A 147 -14.44 26.26 8.29
N ALA A 148 -14.85 26.27 7.02
CA ALA A 148 -15.03 25.05 6.23
C ALA A 148 -13.72 24.28 6.07
N ILE A 149 -12.62 24.97 5.72
CA ILE A 149 -11.28 24.38 5.67
C ILE A 149 -10.90 23.78 7.03
N TYR A 150 -11.11 24.52 8.11
CA TYR A 150 -10.75 24.07 9.46
C TYR A 150 -11.54 22.83 9.90
N GLN A 151 -12.82 22.74 9.55
CA GLN A 151 -13.67 21.58 9.84
C GLN A 151 -13.21 20.34 9.09
N ASP A 152 -12.86 20.46 7.80
CA ASP A 152 -12.29 19.36 7.01
C ASP A 152 -10.98 18.84 7.62
N VAL A 153 -10.04 19.75 7.93
CA VAL A 153 -8.78 19.41 8.60
C VAL A 153 -9.04 18.67 9.91
N LYS A 154 -10.01 19.11 10.70
CA LYS A 154 -10.39 18.45 11.96
C LYS A 154 -10.98 17.06 11.72
N ALA A 155 -11.80 16.88 10.68
CA ALA A 155 -12.37 15.60 10.29
C ALA A 155 -11.29 14.61 9.85
N VAL A 156 -10.36 15.06 8.99
CA VAL A 156 -9.21 14.28 8.54
C VAL A 156 -8.32 13.88 9.73
N ARG A 157 -7.99 14.83 10.62
CA ARG A 157 -7.22 14.54 11.84
C ARG A 157 -7.90 13.48 12.71
N ARG A 158 -9.23 13.55 12.86
CA ARG A 158 -10.00 12.54 13.59
C ARG A 158 -9.92 11.17 12.92
N LEU A 159 -10.01 11.11 11.58
CA LEU A 159 -9.88 9.88 10.81
C LEU A 159 -8.50 9.24 10.97
N TYR A 160 -7.45 10.05 11.08
CA TYR A 160 -6.08 9.60 11.35
C TYR A 160 -5.77 9.43 12.84
N GLY A 161 -6.77 9.59 13.70
CA GLY A 161 -6.60 9.40 15.14
C GLY A 161 -5.63 10.38 15.76
N VAL A 162 -5.56 11.61 15.29
CA VAL A 162 -4.81 12.68 15.95
C VAL A 162 -5.66 13.22 17.09
N ASP A 163 -5.06 13.37 18.28
CA ASP A 163 -5.75 13.92 19.45
C ASP A 163 -6.19 15.38 19.19
N PRO A 164 -7.50 15.70 19.28
CA PRO A 164 -8.00 17.06 19.13
C PRO A 164 -7.48 18.03 20.20
N THR A 165 -6.99 17.54 21.35
CA THR A 165 -6.43 18.40 22.40
C THR A 165 -5.02 18.92 22.10
N GLY A 166 -4.40 18.45 21.00
CA GLY A 166 -3.13 18.98 20.48
C GLY A 166 -1.90 18.64 21.32
N ARG A 167 -2.02 17.73 22.31
CA ARG A 167 -0.90 17.33 23.18
C ARG A 167 0.18 16.54 22.46
N SER A 168 -0.21 15.81 21.42
CA SER A 168 0.67 15.04 20.56
C SER A 168 0.19 15.27 19.14
N GLY A 169 0.86 16.14 18.38
CA GLY A 169 0.56 16.34 16.95
C GLY A 169 0.83 15.12 16.06
N GLU A 170 1.03 13.95 16.68
CA GLU A 170 1.37 12.69 16.03
C GLU A 170 0.11 11.96 15.55
N VAL A 171 0.21 11.32 14.39
CA VAL A 171 -0.79 10.41 13.84
C VAL A 171 -1.02 9.25 14.81
N ALA A 172 -2.26 8.77 14.92
CA ALA A 172 -2.65 7.69 15.83
C ALA A 172 -2.43 7.93 17.33
N SER A 173 -2.31 9.19 17.74
CA SER A 173 -2.15 9.58 19.15
C SER A 173 -3.44 9.58 19.97
N ALA A 174 -4.60 9.52 19.33
CA ALA A 174 -5.89 9.47 20.00
C ALA A 174 -6.05 8.15 20.78
N PRO A 175 -6.55 8.19 22.01
CA PRO A 175 -6.75 7.00 22.82
C PRO A 175 -7.56 5.93 22.07
N ARG A 176 -7.05 4.69 22.06
CA ARG A 176 -7.69 3.53 21.43
C ARG A 176 -7.88 3.61 19.91
N PHE A 177 -7.32 4.61 19.21
CA PHE A 177 -7.41 4.68 17.75
C PHE A 177 -6.84 3.44 17.07
N VAL A 178 -5.68 2.99 17.55
CA VAL A 178 -5.03 1.77 17.04
C VAL A 178 -5.96 0.56 17.14
N ALA A 179 -6.82 0.47 18.16
CA ALA A 179 -7.74 -0.65 18.35
C ALA A 179 -8.79 -0.81 17.24
N TYR A 180 -9.09 0.24 16.47
CA TYR A 180 -9.99 0.15 15.32
C TYR A 180 -9.30 -0.44 14.08
N TRP A 181 -7.97 -0.33 13.99
CA TRP A 181 -7.17 -0.76 12.83
C TRP A 181 -6.40 -2.05 13.09
N THR A 182 -5.97 -2.26 14.33
CA THR A 182 -5.55 -3.59 14.76
C THR A 182 -6.83 -4.37 14.94
N HIS A 183 -7.20 -5.14 13.91
CA HIS A 183 -8.12 -6.24 14.09
C HIS A 183 -7.58 -7.09 15.24
N VAL A 184 -8.10 -6.87 16.44
CA VAL A 184 -8.17 -7.95 17.40
C VAL A 184 -9.15 -8.89 16.73
N SER A 185 -8.63 -9.92 16.06
CA SER A 185 -9.39 -11.11 15.66
C SER A 185 -10.00 -11.67 16.95
N THR A 186 -11.08 -11.04 17.37
CA THR A 186 -12.10 -11.71 18.11
C THR A 186 -12.69 -12.63 17.05
N ASP A 187 -12.20 -13.88 17.04
CA ASP A 187 -12.88 -14.98 16.36
C ASP A 187 -14.36 -14.77 16.66
N ALA A 188 -15.10 -14.26 15.67
CA ALA A 188 -16.48 -13.93 15.88
C ALA A 188 -17.12 -15.26 16.29
N ALA A 189 -17.84 -15.31 17.41
CA ALA A 189 -18.40 -16.56 17.92
C ALA A 189 -19.20 -17.36 16.85
N GLY A 190 -19.64 -16.70 15.77
CA GLY A 190 -20.20 -17.31 14.58
C GLY A 190 -19.25 -18.21 13.77
N GLU A 191 -17.97 -17.88 13.65
CA GLU A 191 -17.00 -18.68 12.87
C GLU A 191 -16.81 -20.07 13.50
N GLY A 192 -16.71 -20.14 14.83
CA GLY A 192 -16.65 -21.42 15.54
C GLY A 192 -17.91 -22.29 15.42
N ILE A 193 -19.09 -21.69 15.21
CA ILE A 193 -20.34 -22.44 14.99
C ILE A 193 -20.35 -23.00 13.56
N VAL A 194 -20.02 -22.18 12.57
CA VAL A 194 -19.96 -22.60 11.16
C VAL A 194 -18.93 -23.72 10.99
N GLU A 195 -17.73 -23.56 11.55
CA GLU A 195 -16.70 -24.60 11.50
C GLU A 195 -17.16 -25.91 12.14
N ARG A 196 -17.83 -25.85 13.29
CA ARG A 196 -18.34 -27.05 13.97
C ARG A 196 -19.37 -27.79 13.12
N ILE A 197 -20.32 -27.07 12.53
CA ILE A 197 -21.34 -27.66 11.65
C ILE A 197 -20.67 -28.25 10.40
N ALA A 198 -19.77 -27.49 9.76
CA ALA A 198 -19.05 -27.94 8.58
C ALA A 198 -18.22 -29.20 8.85
N VAL A 199 -17.54 -29.29 10.00
CA VAL A 199 -16.76 -30.49 10.38
C VAL A 199 -17.66 -31.72 10.42
N HIS A 200 -18.86 -31.62 11.02
CA HIS A 200 -19.80 -32.73 11.06
C HIS A 200 -20.30 -33.13 9.67
N GLN A 201 -20.63 -32.15 8.82
CA GLN A 201 -21.08 -32.40 7.45
C GLN A 201 -19.99 -33.09 6.62
N VAL A 202 -18.76 -32.59 6.65
CA VAL A 202 -17.63 -33.20 5.90
C VAL A 202 -17.32 -34.60 6.44
N LEU A 203 -17.27 -34.78 7.76
CA LEU A 203 -17.04 -36.10 8.36
C LEU A 203 -18.12 -37.11 7.95
N ALA A 204 -19.38 -36.69 7.81
CA ALA A 204 -20.47 -37.56 7.38
C ALA A 204 -20.28 -38.12 5.97
N THR A 205 -19.56 -37.41 5.09
CA THR A 205 -19.28 -37.84 3.71
C THR A 205 -18.08 -38.78 3.57
N LEU A 206 -17.25 -38.89 4.61
CA LEU A 206 -16.08 -39.78 4.56
C LEU A 206 -16.50 -41.26 4.62
N PRO A 207 -15.73 -42.16 3.98
CA PRO A 207 -15.91 -43.61 4.17
C PRO A 207 -15.84 -43.98 5.65
N GLU A 208 -16.72 -44.88 6.09
CA GLU A 208 -16.92 -45.18 7.52
C GLU A 208 -15.61 -45.56 8.25
N HIS A 209 -14.77 -46.38 7.62
CA HIS A 209 -13.50 -46.79 8.19
C HIS A 209 -12.50 -45.63 8.38
N GLN A 210 -12.58 -44.57 7.57
CA GLN A 210 -11.76 -43.36 7.72
C GLN A 210 -12.33 -42.46 8.82
N ARG A 211 -13.65 -42.28 8.84
CA ARG A 211 -14.37 -41.53 9.87
C ARG A 211 -14.10 -42.12 11.26
N GLN A 212 -14.25 -43.43 11.43
CA GLN A 212 -13.94 -44.13 12.68
C GLN A 212 -12.48 -43.92 13.12
N ALA A 213 -11.52 -43.98 12.19
CA ALA A 213 -10.11 -43.76 12.50
C ALA A 213 -9.83 -42.33 12.98
N VAL A 214 -10.46 -41.32 12.37
CA VAL A 214 -10.33 -39.91 12.77
C VAL A 214 -10.96 -39.67 14.15
N VAL A 215 -12.18 -40.18 14.38
CA VAL A 215 -12.88 -40.05 15.66
C VAL A 215 -12.14 -40.78 16.79
N ALA A 216 -11.64 -41.99 16.54
CA ALA A 216 -10.84 -42.73 17.51
C ALA A 216 -9.56 -41.98 17.89
N LEU A 217 -8.83 -41.42 16.91
CA LEU A 217 -7.64 -40.61 17.20
C LEU A 217 -7.99 -39.34 17.99
N ALA A 218 -9.07 -38.65 17.65
CA ALA A 218 -9.50 -37.45 18.37
C ALA A 218 -9.90 -37.75 19.82
N THR A 219 -10.47 -38.93 20.08
CA THR A 219 -10.91 -39.35 21.42
C THR A 219 -9.76 -39.83 22.29
N GLN A 220 -8.83 -40.61 21.72
CA GLN A 220 -7.74 -41.24 22.48
C GLN A 220 -6.50 -40.35 22.59
N ASP A 221 -6.38 -39.34 21.73
CA ASP A 221 -5.20 -38.49 21.54
C ASP A 221 -3.89 -39.28 21.30
N ASP A 222 -4.02 -40.55 20.90
CA ASP A 222 -2.91 -41.47 20.70
C ASP A 222 -3.20 -42.48 19.58
N TYR A 223 -2.21 -42.68 18.69
CA TYR A 223 -2.35 -43.58 17.55
C TYR A 223 -2.42 -45.05 17.95
N GLN A 224 -1.64 -45.50 18.94
CA GLN A 224 -1.65 -46.91 19.32
C GLN A 224 -2.97 -47.26 20.02
N LYS A 225 -3.37 -46.46 21.01
CA LYS A 225 -4.67 -46.64 21.69
C LYS A 225 -5.85 -46.57 20.73
N ALA A 226 -5.82 -45.65 19.74
CA ALA A 226 -6.85 -45.58 18.72
C ALA A 226 -6.88 -46.84 17.85
N ALA A 227 -5.72 -47.39 17.48
CA ALA A 227 -5.64 -48.62 16.69
C ALA A 227 -6.19 -49.82 17.47
N ASP A 228 -5.80 -49.94 18.74
CA ASP A 228 -6.26 -51.00 19.65
C ASP A 228 -7.77 -50.92 19.87
N SER A 229 -8.34 -49.71 20.04
CA SER A 229 -9.78 -49.51 20.21
C SER A 229 -10.62 -49.94 19.00
N LEU A 230 -10.02 -49.94 17.81
CA LEU A 230 -10.65 -50.36 16.56
C LEU A 230 -10.31 -51.81 16.20
N GLY A 231 -9.47 -52.49 16.99
CA GLY A 231 -9.01 -53.85 16.70
C GLY A 231 -8.16 -53.95 15.42
N ILE A 232 -7.41 -52.91 15.06
CA ILE A 232 -6.59 -52.87 13.83
C ILE A 232 -5.12 -52.64 14.14
N LYS A 233 -4.25 -53.02 13.20
CA LYS A 233 -2.80 -52.74 13.29
C LYS A 233 -2.54 -51.23 13.20
N TYR A 234 -1.52 -50.76 13.92
CA TYR A 234 -1.05 -49.37 13.88
C TYR A 234 -0.86 -48.82 12.46
N GLY A 235 -0.19 -49.57 11.59
CA GLY A 235 0.03 -49.18 10.19
C GLY A 235 -1.26 -49.04 9.37
N ALA A 236 -2.29 -49.81 9.70
CA ALA A 236 -3.60 -49.69 9.05
C ALA A 236 -4.32 -48.40 9.51
N LEU A 237 -4.25 -48.07 10.80
CA LEU A 237 -4.81 -46.83 11.33
C LEU A 237 -4.14 -45.60 10.69
N THR A 238 -2.81 -45.57 10.63
CA THR A 238 -2.06 -44.42 10.07
C THR A 238 -2.40 -44.19 8.59
N ALA A 239 -2.53 -45.27 7.81
CA ALA A 239 -2.99 -45.19 6.42
C ALA A 239 -4.42 -44.62 6.33
N ARG A 240 -5.36 -45.13 7.14
CA ARG A 240 -6.76 -44.63 7.18
C ARG A 240 -6.84 -43.15 7.54
N ILE A 241 -6.06 -42.70 8.53
CA ILE A 241 -6.00 -41.28 8.93
C ILE A 241 -5.42 -40.41 7.81
N ARG A 242 -4.35 -40.88 7.13
CA ARG A 242 -3.77 -40.15 5.99
C ARG A 242 -4.79 -39.93 4.88
N HIS A 243 -5.48 -40.99 4.46
CA HIS A 243 -6.51 -40.90 3.43
C HIS A 243 -7.71 -40.05 3.87
N GLY A 244 -8.18 -40.25 5.11
CA GLY A 244 -9.28 -39.46 5.68
C GLY A 244 -8.96 -37.96 5.75
N ARG A 245 -7.75 -37.58 6.19
CA ARG A 245 -7.30 -36.18 6.21
C ARG A 245 -7.23 -35.58 4.80
N HIS A 246 -6.74 -36.33 3.83
CA HIS A 246 -6.68 -35.88 2.44
C HIS A 246 -8.08 -35.63 1.88
N ALA A 247 -9.00 -36.58 2.05
CA ALA A 247 -10.38 -36.46 1.60
C ALA A 247 -11.12 -35.31 2.32
N PHE A 248 -10.97 -35.21 3.63
CA PHE A 248 -11.54 -34.13 4.43
C PHE A 248 -11.08 -32.76 3.91
N ARG A 249 -9.78 -32.58 3.67
CA ARG A 249 -9.22 -31.30 3.17
C ARG A 249 -9.72 -30.98 1.76
N ALA A 250 -9.81 -31.96 0.88
CA ALA A 250 -10.32 -31.74 -0.47
C ALA A 250 -11.76 -31.20 -0.45
N LEU A 251 -12.59 -31.71 0.47
CA LEU A 251 -13.96 -31.23 0.66
C LEU A 251 -14.03 -29.90 1.39
N TRP A 252 -13.23 -29.73 2.45
CA TRP A 252 -13.19 -28.51 3.26
C TRP A 252 -12.83 -27.26 2.46
N PHE A 253 -11.93 -27.41 1.48
CA PHE A 253 -11.48 -26.30 0.65
C PHE A 253 -12.18 -26.22 -0.71
N SER A 254 -13.16 -27.08 -1.01
CA SER A 254 -13.84 -27.09 -2.32
C SER A 254 -14.63 -25.79 -2.56
N PRO A 255 -14.58 -25.16 -3.76
CA PRO A 255 -13.95 -25.64 -5.01
C PRO A 255 -12.45 -25.33 -5.15
N GLU A 256 -11.85 -24.67 -4.16
CA GLU A 256 -10.44 -24.28 -4.17
C GLU A 256 -9.51 -25.46 -3.85
N THR A 257 -8.22 -25.29 -4.14
CA THR A 257 -7.20 -26.29 -3.81
C THR A 257 -6.73 -26.08 -2.37
N SER A 258 -6.81 -27.13 -1.54
CA SER A 258 -6.33 -27.04 -0.16
C SER A 258 -4.85 -26.64 -0.12
N PRO A 259 -4.43 -25.71 0.75
CA PRO A 259 -3.03 -25.32 0.87
C PRO A 259 -2.16 -26.52 1.29
N PRO A 260 -0.85 -26.53 0.99
CA PRO A 260 0.02 -27.63 1.38
C PRO A 260 0.12 -27.74 2.91
N THR A 261 -0.01 -28.95 3.46
CA THR A 261 0.21 -29.19 4.90
C THR A 261 1.70 -29.13 5.20
N LYS A 262 2.16 -28.07 5.87
CA LYS A 262 3.53 -27.97 6.39
C LYS A 262 3.54 -28.48 7.83
N GLY A 263 4.26 -29.58 8.07
CA GLY A 263 4.56 -30.07 9.42
C GLY A 263 4.07 -31.49 9.71
N THR A 264 4.70 -32.10 10.71
CA THR A 264 4.31 -33.39 11.28
C THR A 264 3.21 -33.18 12.31
N ASP A 265 2.34 -34.17 12.51
CA ASP A 265 1.33 -34.13 13.57
C ASP A 265 1.99 -33.79 14.91
N ARG A 266 1.48 -32.74 15.58
CA ARG A 266 2.04 -32.24 16.85
C ARG A 266 2.11 -33.32 17.92
N ARG A 267 1.17 -34.27 17.91
CA ARG A 267 1.12 -35.41 18.85
C ARG A 267 2.32 -36.34 18.69
N VAL A 268 2.76 -36.52 17.44
CA VAL A 268 3.95 -37.32 17.12
C VAL A 268 5.21 -36.55 17.48
N ALA A 269 5.23 -35.24 17.19
CA ALA A 269 6.37 -34.37 17.51
C ALA A 269 6.61 -34.23 19.01
N SER A 270 5.57 -34.21 19.84
CA SER A 270 5.70 -34.19 21.31
C SER A 270 6.17 -35.53 21.89
N ARG A 271 5.87 -36.65 21.22
CA ARG A 271 6.26 -38.00 21.64
C ARG A 271 7.66 -38.41 21.26
N ALA A 272 8.24 -37.81 20.22
CA ALA A 272 9.63 -38.05 19.83
C ALA A 272 10.65 -37.66 20.93
N GLY A 273 10.17 -37.17 22.08
CA GLY A 273 11.00 -36.58 23.11
C GLY A 273 11.62 -35.29 22.60
N VAL A 274 12.08 -34.47 23.53
CA VAL A 274 13.16 -33.57 23.23
C VAL A 274 14.37 -34.49 23.05
N PRO A 275 14.98 -34.62 21.85
CA PRO A 275 16.11 -35.54 21.68
C PRO A 275 17.14 -35.27 22.77
N ASP A 276 17.55 -36.33 23.47
CA ASP A 276 18.60 -36.33 24.49
C ASP A 276 19.98 -36.27 23.84
N HIS A 277 20.08 -36.63 22.55
CA HIS A 277 21.29 -36.50 21.75
C HIS A 277 21.09 -35.63 20.53
N CYS A 278 22.15 -34.95 20.09
CA CYS A 278 22.16 -34.20 18.84
C CYS A 278 22.20 -35.16 17.64
N PRO A 279 21.96 -34.70 16.40
CA PRO A 279 22.03 -35.54 15.19
C PRO A 279 23.40 -36.16 14.89
N GLN A 280 24.42 -35.88 15.71
CA GLN A 280 25.77 -36.46 15.62
C GLN A 280 26.06 -37.39 16.82
N GLY A 281 25.06 -37.68 17.65
CA GLY A 281 25.19 -38.57 18.80
C GLY A 281 25.73 -37.94 20.08
N HIS A 282 25.98 -36.62 20.13
CA HIS A 282 26.42 -35.98 21.38
C HIS A 282 25.25 -35.72 22.31
N GLU A 283 25.37 -36.10 23.58
CA GLU A 283 24.36 -35.85 24.61
C GLU A 283 24.13 -34.35 24.85
N TYR A 284 22.86 -33.95 24.98
CA TYR A 284 22.42 -32.60 25.30
C TYR A 284 22.40 -32.35 26.80
N THR A 285 23.57 -32.18 27.40
CA THR A 285 23.69 -31.68 28.78
C THR A 285 23.55 -30.14 28.82
N PRO A 286 23.31 -29.51 29.99
CA PRO A 286 23.36 -28.04 30.12
C PRO A 286 24.68 -27.44 29.61
N GLU A 287 25.79 -28.16 29.77
CA GLU A 287 27.13 -27.77 29.32
C GLU A 287 27.33 -27.99 27.81
N ASN A 288 26.57 -28.89 27.19
CA ASN A 288 26.69 -29.17 25.76
C ASN A 288 25.55 -28.56 24.91
N THR A 289 24.61 -27.84 25.53
CA THR A 289 23.43 -27.28 24.87
C THR A 289 23.48 -25.76 24.81
N ILE A 290 23.49 -25.21 23.59
CA ILE A 290 23.38 -23.76 23.36
C ILE A 290 21.95 -23.44 22.91
N ARG A 291 21.28 -22.54 23.64
CA ARG A 291 19.95 -21.98 23.29
C ARG A 291 20.14 -20.54 22.82
N ARG A 292 19.76 -20.22 21.58
CA ARG A 292 19.87 -18.84 21.06
C ARG A 292 18.56 -18.07 21.32
N PRO A 293 18.63 -16.80 21.74
CA PRO A 293 17.41 -15.99 21.98
C PRO A 293 16.56 -15.80 20.72
N SER A 294 17.20 -15.75 19.55
CA SER A 294 16.56 -15.47 18.27
C SER A 294 16.04 -16.69 17.51
N SER A 295 16.35 -17.91 17.97
CA SER A 295 15.86 -19.14 17.31
C SER A 295 15.37 -20.16 18.34
N ARG A 296 14.20 -20.76 18.07
CA ARG A 296 13.63 -21.83 18.93
C ARG A 296 14.43 -23.15 18.91
N GLY A 297 15.63 -23.16 18.32
CA GLY A 297 16.47 -24.34 18.15
C GLY A 297 17.56 -24.48 19.23
N ARG A 298 17.92 -25.72 19.55
CA ARG A 298 19.11 -26.07 20.34
C ARG A 298 20.28 -26.35 19.39
N ARG A 299 21.50 -25.95 19.76
CA ARG A 299 22.74 -26.39 19.09
C ARG A 299 23.61 -27.15 20.08
N CYS A 300 24.31 -28.17 19.58
CA CYS A 300 25.31 -28.91 20.33
C CYS A 300 26.65 -28.16 20.29
N ARG A 301 27.23 -27.88 21.46
CA ARG A 301 28.50 -27.16 21.61
C ARG A 301 29.67 -27.97 21.04
N THR A 302 29.70 -29.29 21.24
CA THR A 302 30.70 -30.19 20.64
C THR A 302 30.67 -30.12 19.10
N CYS A 303 29.49 -30.12 18.50
CA CYS A 303 29.36 -29.97 17.04
C CYS A 303 29.90 -28.63 16.54
N GLU A 304 29.70 -27.55 17.30
CA GLU A 304 30.21 -26.22 16.95
C GLU A 304 31.75 -26.19 17.01
N GLN A 305 32.34 -26.75 18.07
CA GLN A 305 33.80 -26.88 18.22
C GLN A 305 34.44 -27.71 17.09
N ILE A 306 33.83 -28.84 16.72
CA ILE A 306 34.32 -29.67 15.61
C ILE A 306 34.33 -28.88 14.29
N ARG A 307 33.25 -28.13 14.01
CA ARG A 307 33.14 -27.30 12.81
C ARG A 307 34.15 -26.17 12.79
N ASP A 308 34.37 -25.52 13.93
CA ASP A 308 35.32 -24.41 14.03
C ASP A 308 36.77 -24.92 13.91
N ALA A 309 37.11 -26.06 14.53
CA ALA A 309 38.40 -26.71 14.34
C ALA A 309 38.63 -27.17 12.88
N ALA A 310 37.59 -27.62 12.17
CA ALA A 310 37.69 -27.94 10.74
C ALA A 310 37.93 -26.67 9.91
N ARG A 311 37.22 -25.58 10.20
CA ARG A 311 37.38 -24.28 9.51
C ARG A 311 38.78 -23.70 9.71
N ASN A 312 39.31 -23.74 10.93
CA ASN A 312 40.65 -23.24 11.25
C ASN A 312 41.74 -24.08 10.56
N ARG A 313 41.55 -25.41 10.46
CA ARG A 313 42.46 -26.28 9.70
C ARG A 313 42.46 -25.94 8.21
N ALA A 314 41.30 -25.71 7.61
CA ALA A 314 41.18 -25.31 6.21
C ALA A 314 41.83 -23.94 5.94
N ALA A 315 41.61 -22.95 6.82
CA ALA A 315 42.22 -21.63 6.71
C ALA A 315 43.76 -21.69 6.82
N LYS A 316 44.29 -22.51 7.72
CA LYS A 316 45.75 -22.70 7.87
C LYS A 316 46.37 -23.42 6.68
N ALA A 317 45.65 -24.30 6.00
CA ALA A 317 46.15 -24.97 4.80
C ALA A 317 46.12 -24.08 3.55
N ALA A 318 45.32 -23.01 3.56
CA ALA A 318 45.21 -22.05 2.47
C ALA A 318 46.18 -20.86 2.58
N ALA A 319 46.85 -20.71 3.72
CA ALA A 319 47.86 -19.68 4.00
C ALA A 319 49.27 -20.28 3.84
#